data_AF-A0A6A6KQE6-F1
#
_entry.id   AF-A0A6A6KQE6-F1
#
_cell.length_a   1.000
_cell.length_b   1.000
_cell.length_c   1.000
_cell.angle_alpha   90.00
_cell.angle_beta   90.00
_cell.angle_gamma   90.00
#
_symmetry.space_group_name_H-M   'P 1'
#
loop_
_entity.id
_entity.type
_entity.pdbx_description
1 polymer ?
#
loop_
_entity_poly.entity_id
_entity_poly.type
_entity_poly.pdbx_seq_one_letter_code
_entity_poly.pdbx_strand_id
1 'polypeptide(L)'
;MLLIFLLLSSIFCKAIAQHSIISPGSSLTPINISYWSSESGHFAFGFYPQGDGFAIGIWLPRIQQATVIWTANRDDPPLSRNATLILNTEGKLILQQRGSEPKFIANIPKPASSASMLNSGNFVLYDSESKIIWQTFDAPTDTILPGQHLAAEEQLVSSISNKIHKSGRFALRMRRNGNLVMLALEYPLQSDYFYWLSQTANAGDNVTLNLDTNGLLYLLDTNGKNIRTLSDGRTMFDQAMYRATIDADGIFRLYSHNLDRYSNWSMEWQSSDNKCDPTGLCGSNAYCTVVDQVVACACPSGFDFIDQSQKNLGCLPNSSADDCLHIKESSQAFNELEGISWKAEPYSTLPSSTKEACRQECLKDCYCEAAVYRNQQCGKHKLPLRFGKAQEKPSMTTFIKARVVDLGMKTGASNRKKELRTRGILIACTAISTLVSLALVIFGILFYRYRVWNYKKITSQGNDELFEDAILRSFANVDLNVPDNQVVLANWVYDCFEANELDNLIQDEEVQEGKLERLVKVGLWCIQDEPSSRPSMKNVVLMLEGTIDIPDPPAPPSFSSSNNDTTGT
;
A
#
# COMPACT_ATOMS: atom_id res chain seq x y z
N MET A 1 -33.79 54.73 3.74
CA MET A 1 -32.64 54.21 2.96
C MET A 1 -31.31 54.30 3.72
N LEU A 2 -30.98 55.40 4.38
CA LEU A 2 -29.72 55.54 5.14
C LEU A 2 -29.61 54.60 6.37
N LEU A 3 -30.73 54.31 7.05
CA LEU A 3 -30.75 53.41 8.22
C LEU A 3 -30.51 51.94 7.86
N ILE A 4 -30.94 51.51 6.67
CA ILE A 4 -30.74 50.13 6.17
C ILE A 4 -29.27 49.93 5.78
N PHE A 5 -28.61 50.99 5.28
CA PHE A 5 -27.18 50.97 4.95
C PHE A 5 -26.29 50.90 6.21
N LEU A 6 -26.70 51.54 7.31
CA LEU A 6 -26.01 51.47 8.61
C LEU A 6 -26.20 50.10 9.31
N LEU A 7 -27.38 49.49 9.21
CA LEU A 7 -27.64 48.13 9.72
C LEU A 7 -26.92 47.03 8.92
N LEU A 8 -26.68 47.25 7.62
CA LEU A 8 -25.86 46.36 6.79
C LEU A 8 -24.35 46.55 7.03
N SER A 9 -23.92 47.70 7.55
CA SER A 9 -22.53 47.94 7.93
C SER A 9 -22.12 47.28 9.25
N SER A 10 -23.08 46.87 10.08
CA SER A 10 -22.86 46.12 11.33
C SER A 10 -22.86 44.60 11.18
N ILE A 11 -23.06 44.06 9.96
CA ILE A 11 -23.04 42.59 9.69
C ILE A 11 -21.72 42.15 9.01
N PHE A 12 -20.83 43.08 8.67
CA PHE A 12 -19.42 42.74 8.42
C PHE A 12 -18.62 42.76 9.72
N CYS A 13 -19.04 41.91 10.67
CA CYS A 13 -18.04 41.33 11.55
C CYS A 13 -17.17 40.50 10.61
N LYS A 14 -15.93 40.96 10.36
CA LYS A 14 -14.90 40.11 9.80
C LYS A 14 -14.98 38.80 10.57
N ALA A 15 -15.36 37.71 9.89
CA ALA A 15 -14.90 36.41 10.30
C ALA A 15 -13.37 36.48 10.19
N ILE A 16 -12.74 36.99 11.25
CA ILE A 16 -11.37 36.64 11.55
C ILE A 16 -11.48 35.13 11.71
N ALA A 17 -10.91 34.39 10.75
CA ALA A 17 -10.83 32.93 10.78
C ALA A 17 -10.35 32.54 12.18
N GLN A 18 -11.28 32.08 13.00
CA GLN A 18 -10.97 31.70 14.36
C GLN A 18 -10.53 30.25 14.24
N HIS A 19 -9.25 30.10 13.87
CA HIS A 19 -8.50 28.85 14.01
C HIS A 19 -9.00 28.13 15.25
N SER A 20 -9.33 26.85 15.19
CA SER A 20 -9.79 26.08 16.35
C SER A 20 -8.72 26.17 17.46
N ILE A 21 -8.90 27.12 18.38
CA ILE A 21 -7.91 27.45 19.40
C ILE A 21 -8.01 26.40 20.50
N ILE A 22 -6.89 25.75 20.78
CA ILE A 22 -6.74 24.78 21.85
C ILE A 22 -6.10 25.52 23.02
N SER A 23 -6.88 25.73 24.07
CA SER A 23 -6.44 26.44 25.27
C SER A 23 -5.64 25.53 26.21
N PRO A 24 -4.69 26.08 26.97
CA PRO A 24 -4.07 25.39 28.10
C PRO A 24 -5.11 24.77 29.03
N GLY A 25 -4.85 23.53 29.48
CA GLY A 25 -5.78 22.67 30.20
C GLY A 25 -6.53 21.66 29.30
N SER A 26 -6.43 21.78 27.97
CA SER A 26 -7.03 20.81 27.06
C SER A 26 -6.30 19.47 27.06
N SER A 27 -7.05 18.37 26.93
CA SER A 27 -6.50 17.02 26.88
C SER A 27 -7.24 16.11 25.90
N LEU A 28 -6.52 15.15 25.35
CA LEU A 28 -7.05 14.07 24.52
C LEU A 28 -6.72 12.73 25.18
N THR A 29 -7.60 11.75 24.98
CA THR A 29 -7.34 10.35 25.33
C THR A 29 -7.64 9.45 24.13
N PRO A 30 -7.03 8.25 24.07
CA PRO A 30 -7.34 7.25 23.05
C PRO A 30 -8.79 6.73 23.14
N ILE A 31 -9.41 6.84 24.32
CA ILE A 31 -10.78 6.38 24.58
C ILE A 31 -11.72 7.36 23.89
N ASN A 32 -12.51 6.88 22.91
CA ASN A 32 -13.37 7.65 22.01
C ASN A 32 -12.67 8.37 20.84
N ILE A 33 -11.38 8.12 20.59
CA ILE A 33 -10.61 8.68 19.46
C ILE A 33 -10.81 10.19 19.37
N SER A 34 -10.68 10.89 20.50
CA SER A 34 -10.74 12.35 20.53
C SER A 34 -9.53 12.95 19.81
N TYR A 35 -9.77 13.97 18.98
CA TYR A 35 -8.73 14.68 18.23
C TYR A 35 -9.01 16.17 18.17
N TRP A 36 -7.97 16.96 17.97
CA TRP A 36 -8.08 18.38 17.64
C TRP A 36 -8.12 18.52 16.11
N SER A 37 -9.25 19.02 15.58
CA SER A 37 -9.46 19.17 14.14
C SER A 37 -9.04 20.53 13.63
N SER A 38 -8.63 20.59 12.36
CA SER A 38 -8.58 21.84 11.62
C SER A 38 -9.98 22.42 11.42
N GLU A 39 -10.09 23.72 11.15
CA GLU A 39 -11.37 24.39 10.91
C GLU A 39 -12.10 23.81 9.69
N SER A 40 -11.35 23.42 8.65
CA SER A 40 -11.89 22.70 7.49
C SER A 40 -12.35 21.26 7.80
N GLY A 41 -11.87 20.69 8.90
CA GLY A 41 -12.07 19.29 9.27
C GLY A 41 -11.32 18.28 8.38
N HIS A 42 -10.40 18.74 7.53
CA HIS A 42 -9.57 17.86 6.69
C HIS A 42 -8.37 17.26 7.42
N PHE A 43 -7.91 17.89 8.50
CA PHE A 43 -6.80 17.39 9.32
C PHE A 43 -7.24 17.21 10.76
N ALA A 44 -6.70 16.17 11.39
CA ALA A 44 -6.87 15.87 12.80
C ALA A 44 -5.50 15.63 13.44
N PHE A 45 -5.27 16.21 14.62
CA PHE A 45 -4.12 15.93 15.47
C PHE A 45 -4.57 15.23 16.75
N GLY A 46 -3.93 14.11 17.10
CA GLY A 46 -4.30 13.33 18.27
C GLY A 46 -3.79 11.90 18.23
N PHE A 47 -4.52 10.99 18.88
CA PHE A 47 -4.20 9.56 18.88
C PHE A 47 -4.77 8.85 17.65
N TYR A 48 -3.95 8.04 16.99
CA TYR A 48 -4.39 7.11 15.95
C TYR A 48 -3.92 5.67 16.26
N PRO A 49 -4.64 4.62 15.80
CA PRO A 49 -4.25 3.24 16.04
C PRO A 49 -2.93 2.87 15.35
N GLN A 50 -2.02 2.22 16.06
CA GLN A 50 -0.77 1.71 15.50
C GLN A 50 -0.35 0.41 16.18
N GLY A 51 -0.32 -0.68 15.41
CA GLY A 51 -0.07 -2.02 15.96
C GLY A 51 -1.17 -2.46 16.92
N ASP A 52 -0.79 -2.82 18.13
CA ASP A 52 -1.67 -3.22 19.24
C ASP A 52 -2.04 -2.05 20.18
N GLY A 53 -1.53 -0.84 19.90
CA GLY A 53 -1.76 0.36 20.70
C GLY A 53 -2.04 1.60 19.85
N PHE A 54 -1.53 2.74 20.31
CA PHE A 54 -1.75 4.04 19.68
C PHE A 54 -0.45 4.78 19.43
N ALA A 55 -0.46 5.71 18.48
CA ALA A 55 0.58 6.71 18.31
C ALA A 55 -0.06 8.10 18.24
N ILE A 56 0.74 9.15 18.38
CA ILE A 56 0.27 10.53 18.23
C ILE A 56 0.70 11.02 16.85
N GLY A 57 -0.22 11.62 16.10
CA GLY A 57 0.09 12.08 14.76
C GLY A 57 -0.96 13.01 14.18
N ILE A 58 -0.74 13.34 12.91
CA ILE A 58 -1.68 14.08 12.07
C ILE A 58 -2.15 13.15 10.96
N TRP A 59 -3.46 13.08 10.77
CA TRP A 59 -4.08 12.29 9.69
C TRP A 59 -5.26 13.02 9.07
N LEU A 60 -5.70 12.51 7.93
CA LEU A 60 -6.90 12.97 7.23
C LEU A 60 -8.09 12.08 7.61
N PRO A 61 -9.02 12.55 8.47
CA PRO A 61 -10.09 11.70 9.01
C PRO A 61 -11.23 11.42 8.01
N ARG A 62 -11.33 12.19 6.92
CA ARG A 62 -12.42 12.09 5.93
C ARG A 62 -12.11 11.18 4.73
N ILE A 63 -10.96 10.51 4.73
CA ILE A 63 -10.56 9.56 3.67
C ILE A 63 -10.91 8.13 4.12
N GLN A 64 -11.44 7.30 3.21
CA GLN A 64 -11.84 5.90 3.49
C GLN A 64 -10.74 5.09 4.19
N GLN A 65 -9.48 5.34 3.82
CA GLN A 65 -8.30 4.84 4.53
C GLN A 65 -7.60 6.05 5.15
N ALA A 66 -7.73 6.19 6.48
CA ALA A 66 -7.11 7.27 7.23
C ALA A 66 -5.62 7.37 6.86
N THR A 67 -5.24 8.50 6.27
CA THR A 67 -3.87 8.72 5.81
C THR A 67 -3.14 9.52 6.87
N VAL A 68 -2.17 8.88 7.53
CA VAL A 68 -1.26 9.54 8.47
C VAL A 68 -0.16 10.26 7.68
N ILE A 69 0.06 11.53 7.98
CA ILE A 69 1.04 12.39 7.30
C ILE A 69 2.18 12.85 8.21
N TRP A 70 2.01 12.69 9.52
CA TRP A 70 3.00 13.06 10.53
C TRP A 70 2.80 12.23 11.80
N THR A 71 3.90 11.83 12.45
CA THR A 71 3.87 11.03 13.68
C THR A 71 4.88 11.58 14.69
N ALA A 72 4.41 11.92 15.89
CA ALA A 72 5.27 12.30 17.00
C ALA A 72 6.01 11.08 17.55
N ASN A 73 7.30 11.22 17.86
CA ASN A 73 8.11 10.16 18.47
C ASN A 73 7.95 8.80 17.77
N ARG A 74 7.98 8.83 16.43
CA ARG A 74 7.67 7.75 15.49
C ARG A 74 8.19 6.35 15.89
N ASP A 75 9.36 6.26 16.50
CA ASP A 75 10.02 4.99 16.80
C ASP A 75 9.77 4.44 18.21
N ASP A 76 9.05 5.20 19.05
CA ASP A 76 8.65 4.75 20.38
C ASP A 76 7.74 3.49 20.33
N PRO A 77 7.65 2.74 21.43
CA PRO A 77 6.63 1.71 21.59
C PRO A 77 5.21 2.27 21.46
N PRO A 78 4.24 1.48 20.95
CA PRO A 78 2.83 1.89 20.94
C PRO A 78 2.32 2.29 22.33
N LEU A 79 1.55 3.36 22.38
CA LEU A 79 0.96 3.92 23.59
C LEU A 79 -0.24 3.09 24.03
N SER A 80 -0.41 2.95 25.35
CA SER A 80 -1.55 2.26 25.94
C SER A 80 -2.82 3.13 25.93
N ARG A 81 -3.98 2.53 26.17
CA ARG A 81 -5.27 3.24 26.32
C ARG A 81 -5.30 4.25 27.47
N ASN A 82 -4.35 4.14 28.41
CA ASN A 82 -4.26 4.94 29.63
C ASN A 82 -3.40 6.20 29.41
N ALA A 83 -2.92 6.42 28.18
CA ALA A 83 -2.16 7.60 27.82
C ALA A 83 -3.10 8.83 27.72
N THR A 84 -2.57 10.00 28.06
CA THR A 84 -3.27 11.28 27.92
C THR A 84 -2.32 12.28 27.30
N LEU A 85 -2.76 12.92 26.21
CA LEU A 85 -2.04 14.03 25.58
C LEU A 85 -2.63 15.32 26.11
N ILE A 86 -1.81 16.18 26.70
CA ILE A 86 -2.26 17.34 27.46
C ILE A 86 -1.48 18.57 27.00
N LEU A 87 -2.17 19.63 26.62
CA LEU A 87 -1.60 20.97 26.64
C LEU A 87 -1.84 21.50 28.05
N ASN A 88 -0.85 21.40 28.93
CA ASN A 88 -1.06 21.67 30.36
C ASN A 88 -1.23 23.18 30.64
N THR A 89 -1.61 23.53 31.86
CA THR A 89 -1.79 24.93 32.28
C THR A 89 -0.49 25.74 32.32
N GLU A 90 0.67 25.08 32.27
CA GLU A 90 2.00 25.71 32.10
C GLU A 90 2.35 25.96 30.63
N GLY A 91 1.44 25.69 29.68
CA GLY A 91 1.66 25.90 28.25
C GLY A 91 2.60 24.88 27.61
N LYS A 92 2.76 23.69 28.18
CA LYS A 92 3.60 22.61 27.64
C LYS A 92 2.73 21.51 27.06
N LEU A 93 3.07 21.03 25.85
CA LEU A 93 2.42 19.88 25.24
C LEU A 93 3.13 18.59 25.66
N ILE A 94 2.47 17.82 26.52
CA ILE A 94 3.03 16.63 27.16
C ILE A 94 2.16 15.40 26.94
N LEU A 95 2.83 14.26 26.85
CA LEU A 95 2.24 12.94 26.94
C LEU A 95 2.43 12.43 28.37
N GLN A 96 1.33 12.08 29.02
CA GLN A 96 1.32 11.51 30.35
C GLN A 96 0.77 10.09 30.33
N GLN A 97 1.49 9.17 30.97
CA GLN A 97 1.09 7.78 31.16
C GLN A 97 1.22 7.42 32.64
N ARG A 98 0.24 6.67 33.17
CA ARG A 98 0.23 6.29 34.59
C ARG A 98 1.47 5.45 34.92
N GLY A 99 2.27 5.93 35.88
CA GLY A 99 3.50 5.26 36.31
C GLY A 99 4.74 5.60 35.48
N SER A 100 4.67 6.59 34.59
CA SER A 100 5.81 7.09 33.81
C SER A 100 5.96 8.60 33.95
N GLU A 101 7.19 9.10 33.83
CA GLU A 101 7.45 10.54 33.76
C GLU A 101 6.78 11.17 32.52
N PRO A 102 6.28 12.42 32.61
CA PRO A 102 5.72 13.11 31.45
C PRO A 102 6.75 13.28 30.33
N LYS A 103 6.38 12.93 29.10
CA LYS A 103 7.21 13.12 27.91
C LYS A 103 6.77 14.37 27.14
N PHE A 104 7.70 15.25 26.82
CA PHE A 104 7.40 16.43 25.99
C PHE A 104 7.22 16.01 24.53
N ILE A 105 6.13 16.46 23.90
CA ILE A 105 5.90 16.29 22.46
C ILE A 105 6.60 17.40 21.67
N ALA A 106 6.60 18.61 22.22
CA ALA A 106 7.23 19.78 21.64
C ALA A 106 8.30 20.32 22.59
N ASN A 107 9.52 20.53 22.08
CA ASN A 107 10.57 21.20 22.83
C ASN A 107 10.47 22.72 22.58
N ILE A 108 9.86 23.43 23.52
CA ILE A 108 9.54 24.86 23.36
C ILE A 108 10.41 25.73 24.29
N PRO A 109 10.91 26.89 23.81
CA PRO A 109 11.77 27.78 24.60
C PRO A 109 10.98 28.59 25.65
N LYS A 110 9.67 28.74 25.45
CA LYS A 110 8.76 29.48 26.33
C LYS A 110 7.38 28.81 26.37
N PRO A 111 6.59 29.00 27.43
CA PRO A 111 5.22 28.50 27.52
C PRO A 111 4.33 28.91 26.33
N ALA A 112 3.55 27.96 25.81
CA ALA A 112 2.51 28.25 24.84
C ALA A 112 1.28 28.88 25.50
N SER A 113 0.71 29.91 24.87
CA SER A 113 -0.58 30.51 25.24
C SER A 113 -1.76 29.73 24.66
N SER A 114 -1.55 29.05 23.52
CA SER A 114 -2.54 28.24 22.83
C SER A 114 -1.89 27.34 21.78
N ALA A 115 -2.65 26.39 21.25
CA ALA A 115 -2.27 25.57 20.10
C ALA A 115 -3.37 25.62 19.02
N SER A 116 -3.04 25.21 17.80
CA SER A 116 -4.07 25.01 16.76
C SER A 116 -3.63 24.02 15.69
N MET A 117 -4.61 23.32 15.12
CA MET A 117 -4.46 22.51 13.92
C MET A 117 -4.86 23.36 12.70
N LEU A 118 -3.89 23.78 11.88
CA LEU A 118 -4.16 24.67 10.75
C LEU A 118 -4.73 23.89 9.55
N ASN A 119 -5.46 24.60 8.67
CA ASN A 119 -5.98 24.05 7.42
C ASN A 119 -4.89 23.66 6.40
N SER A 120 -3.64 24.04 6.65
CA SER A 120 -2.48 23.58 5.89
C SER A 120 -1.99 22.18 6.30
N GLY A 121 -2.51 21.61 7.39
CA GLY A 121 -1.95 20.38 7.98
C GLY A 121 -0.79 20.63 8.95
N ASN A 122 -0.48 21.90 9.24
CA ASN A 122 0.53 22.28 10.25
C ASN A 122 -0.12 22.40 11.64
N PHE A 123 0.38 21.65 12.62
CA PHE A 123 -0.04 21.80 14.01
C PHE A 123 0.96 22.70 14.73
N VAL A 124 0.47 23.76 15.37
CA VAL A 124 1.30 24.87 15.86
C VAL A 124 1.02 25.20 17.32
N LEU A 125 2.06 25.65 18.03
CA LEU A 125 1.97 26.26 19.35
C LEU A 125 2.26 27.76 19.24
N TYR A 126 1.44 28.58 19.88
CA TYR A 126 1.57 30.04 19.89
C TYR A 126 2.02 30.56 21.25
N ASP A 127 2.77 31.66 21.28
CA ASP A 127 3.00 32.44 22.50
C ASP A 127 1.88 33.47 22.76
N SER A 128 2.02 34.27 23.82
CA SER A 128 1.06 35.33 24.17
C SER A 128 0.92 36.45 23.14
N GLU A 129 1.89 36.58 22.22
CA GLU A 129 1.88 37.54 21.11
C GLU A 129 1.35 36.92 19.81
N SER A 130 0.80 35.70 19.87
CA SER A 130 0.35 34.93 18.71
C SER A 130 1.45 34.59 17.70
N LYS A 131 2.72 34.53 18.14
CA LYS A 131 3.83 34.04 17.32
C LYS A 131 3.95 32.53 17.45
N ILE A 132 4.17 31.85 16.32
CA ILE A 132 4.47 30.41 16.31
C ILE A 132 5.80 30.20 17.02
N ILE A 133 5.80 29.38 18.07
CA ILE A 133 6.99 29.01 18.85
C ILE A 133 7.43 27.57 18.62
N TRP A 134 6.57 26.76 18.01
CA TRP A 134 6.85 25.40 17.57
C TRP A 134 5.79 24.95 16.56
N GLN A 135 6.18 24.15 15.59
CA GLN A 135 5.29 23.64 14.55
C GLN A 135 5.73 22.26 14.03
N THR A 136 4.78 21.45 13.57
CA THR A 136 5.09 20.12 13.02
C THR A 136 5.82 20.19 11.67
N PHE A 137 5.65 21.29 10.94
CA PHE A 137 6.31 21.48 9.64
C PHE A 137 7.85 21.52 9.72
N ASP A 138 8.42 21.85 10.87
CA ASP A 138 9.88 21.88 11.09
C ASP A 138 10.48 20.49 11.35
N ALA A 139 9.64 19.46 11.51
CA ALA A 139 10.08 18.10 11.81
C ALA A 139 9.24 17.08 11.03
N PRO A 140 9.34 17.05 9.68
CA PRO A 140 8.57 16.12 8.87
C PRO A 140 8.95 14.65 9.13
N THR A 141 8.03 13.73 8.84
CA THR A 141 8.28 12.29 8.91
C THR A 141 8.64 11.70 7.54
N ASP A 142 7.66 11.24 6.78
CA ASP A 142 7.80 10.72 5.40
C ASP A 142 7.17 11.66 4.36
N THR A 143 6.44 12.67 4.80
CA THR A 143 5.54 13.46 3.96
C THR A 143 5.83 14.95 4.07
N ILE A 144 5.73 15.65 2.94
CA ILE A 144 5.71 17.11 2.83
C ILE A 144 4.36 17.56 2.28
N LEU A 145 3.83 18.64 2.85
CA LEU A 145 2.55 19.26 2.44
C LEU A 145 2.75 20.61 1.74
N PRO A 146 1.72 21.12 1.05
CA PRO A 146 1.74 22.46 0.49
C PRO A 146 2.10 23.54 1.51
N GLY A 147 3.05 24.42 1.14
CA GLY A 147 3.56 25.48 2.01
C GLY A 147 4.60 25.01 3.03
N GLN A 148 4.91 23.71 3.09
CA GLN A 148 6.06 23.17 3.80
C GLN A 148 7.26 23.08 2.85
N HIS A 149 8.46 23.21 3.38
CA HIS A 149 9.71 22.98 2.67
C HIS A 149 10.60 22.00 3.44
N LEU A 150 11.39 21.21 2.72
CA LEU A 150 12.47 20.41 3.29
C LEU A 150 13.77 21.19 3.09
N ALA A 151 14.35 21.67 4.19
CA ALA A 151 15.55 22.48 4.15
C ALA A 151 16.80 21.65 3.85
N ALA A 152 17.91 22.32 3.54
CA ALA A 152 19.18 21.63 3.38
C ALA A 152 19.57 20.88 4.66
N GLU A 153 20.13 19.69 4.47
CA GLU A 153 20.52 18.71 5.49
C GLU A 153 19.37 17.95 6.15
N GLU A 154 18.12 18.37 5.94
CA GLU A 154 16.92 17.65 6.38
C GLU A 154 16.58 16.45 5.47
N GLN A 155 15.74 15.57 6.00
CA GLN A 155 15.32 14.35 5.30
C GLN A 155 13.89 13.95 5.64
N LEU A 156 13.24 13.28 4.69
CA LEU A 156 12.06 12.47 4.92
C LEU A 156 12.50 11.02 5.04
N VAL A 157 11.94 10.27 5.99
CA VAL A 157 12.22 8.85 6.20
C VAL A 157 10.93 8.07 5.96
N SER A 158 10.96 7.04 5.12
CA SER A 158 9.78 6.24 4.80
C SER A 158 9.17 5.60 6.04
N SER A 159 7.89 5.23 5.99
CA SER A 159 7.31 4.29 6.96
C SER A 159 7.82 2.86 6.72
N ILE A 160 7.68 1.95 7.70
CA ILE A 160 7.92 0.50 7.49
C ILE A 160 6.91 -0.07 6.50
N SER A 161 5.66 0.36 6.59
CA SER A 161 4.57 -0.01 5.68
C SER A 161 3.45 1.03 5.76
N ASN A 162 2.43 0.89 4.90
CA ASN A 162 1.23 1.74 4.95
C ASN A 162 0.40 1.59 6.23
N LYS A 163 0.71 0.60 7.09
CA LYS A 163 0.02 0.36 8.37
C LYS A 163 0.90 0.61 9.59
N ILE A 164 2.22 0.62 9.41
CA ILE A 164 3.21 0.76 10.49
C ILE A 164 4.05 1.98 10.18
N HIS A 165 3.69 3.10 10.81
CA HIS A 165 4.30 4.40 10.59
C HIS A 165 5.58 4.63 11.41
N LYS A 166 6.29 3.56 11.81
CA LYS A 166 7.66 3.64 12.36
C LYS A 166 8.67 3.96 11.26
N SER A 167 9.87 4.40 11.62
CA SER A 167 10.94 4.68 10.66
C SER A 167 11.29 3.42 9.88
N GLY A 168 11.14 3.51 8.56
CA GLY A 168 11.47 2.49 7.59
C GLY A 168 12.92 2.57 7.14
N ARG A 169 13.20 1.97 5.98
CA ARG A 169 14.56 1.79 5.48
C ARG A 169 15.03 2.89 4.54
N PHE A 170 14.12 3.65 3.95
CA PHE A 170 14.44 4.57 2.86
C PHE A 170 14.34 6.02 3.31
N ALA A 171 15.19 6.87 2.76
CA ALA A 171 15.17 8.30 3.03
C ALA A 171 15.31 9.12 1.75
N LEU A 172 14.59 10.23 1.70
CA LEU A 172 14.79 11.32 0.77
C LEU A 172 15.51 12.43 1.52
N ARG A 173 16.71 12.82 1.09
CA ARG A 173 17.54 13.79 1.80
C ARG A 173 17.92 14.95 0.92
N MET A 174 17.66 16.16 1.40
CA MET A 174 18.11 17.38 0.75
C MET A 174 19.56 17.64 1.19
N ARG A 175 20.54 17.36 0.32
CA ARG A 175 21.95 17.51 0.71
C ARG A 175 22.39 18.97 0.65
N ARG A 176 23.37 19.30 1.49
CA ARG A 176 24.01 20.62 1.53
C ARG A 176 24.51 21.10 0.15
N ASN A 177 25.00 20.21 -0.70
CA ASN A 177 25.50 20.59 -2.03
C ASN A 177 24.42 20.92 -3.09
N GLY A 178 23.15 21.05 -2.66
CA GLY A 178 22.03 21.38 -3.52
C GLY A 178 21.36 20.19 -4.20
N ASN A 179 21.83 18.96 -3.95
CA ASN A 179 21.29 17.75 -4.57
C ASN A 179 20.29 17.03 -3.65
N LEU A 180 19.08 16.80 -4.12
CA LEU A 180 18.10 15.94 -3.48
C LEU A 180 18.40 14.49 -3.86
N VAL A 181 18.55 13.62 -2.88
CA VAL A 181 18.96 12.22 -3.10
C VAL A 181 18.05 11.25 -2.38
N MET A 182 17.92 10.04 -2.91
CA MET A 182 17.30 8.92 -2.20
C MET A 182 18.28 7.79 -1.94
N LEU A 183 18.22 7.23 -0.74
CA LEU A 183 19.08 6.15 -0.26
C LEU A 183 18.36 5.27 0.77
N ALA A 184 18.87 4.06 0.98
CA ALA A 184 18.55 3.29 2.17
C ALA A 184 19.46 3.70 3.34
N LEU A 185 18.87 3.89 4.52
CA LEU A 185 19.51 4.41 5.74
C LEU A 185 20.60 3.49 6.31
N GLU A 186 20.59 2.21 5.95
CA GLU A 186 21.63 1.25 6.34
C GLU A 186 22.99 1.51 5.65
N TYR A 187 23.02 2.29 4.57
CA TYR A 187 24.23 2.59 3.81
C TYR A 187 24.77 4.00 4.10
N PRO A 188 26.09 4.21 3.94
CA PRO A 188 26.67 5.53 4.12
C PRO A 188 26.19 6.51 3.03
N LEU A 189 26.20 7.80 3.36
CA LEU A 189 25.78 8.90 2.48
C LEU A 189 26.84 9.16 1.37
N GLN A 190 27.02 8.20 0.47
CA GLN A 190 27.96 8.23 -0.65
C GLN A 190 27.23 8.03 -1.98
N SER A 191 27.82 8.56 -3.07
CA SER A 191 27.23 8.54 -4.42
C SER A 191 26.76 7.17 -4.89
N ASP A 192 27.52 6.13 -4.56
CA ASP A 192 27.33 4.78 -5.12
C ASP A 192 26.07 4.10 -4.55
N TYR A 193 25.62 4.54 -3.38
CA TYR A 193 24.42 4.03 -2.71
C TYR A 193 23.15 4.83 -3.04
N PHE A 194 23.30 6.00 -3.66
CA PHE A 194 22.14 6.74 -4.13
C PHE A 194 21.51 5.99 -5.31
N TYR A 195 20.20 5.78 -5.24
CA TYR A 195 19.44 5.15 -6.32
C TYR A 195 18.66 6.17 -7.15
N TRP A 196 18.54 7.40 -6.66
CA TRP A 196 17.95 8.51 -7.39
C TRP A 196 18.58 9.83 -6.95
N LEU A 197 18.71 10.75 -7.90
CA LEU A 197 19.36 12.05 -7.74
C LEU A 197 18.60 13.12 -8.53
N SER A 198 18.42 14.30 -7.95
CA SER A 198 17.90 15.47 -8.66
C SER A 198 18.92 16.15 -9.57
N GLN A 199 20.16 15.64 -9.70
CA GLN A 199 21.21 16.18 -10.57
C GLN A 199 21.39 17.71 -10.45
N THR A 200 21.14 18.27 -9.27
CA THR A 200 21.27 19.71 -8.94
C THR A 200 22.47 19.96 -8.03
N ALA A 201 23.43 19.03 -8.04
CA ALA A 201 24.71 19.26 -7.38
C ALA A 201 25.34 20.55 -7.92
N ASN A 202 25.89 21.36 -7.01
CA ASN A 202 26.52 22.66 -7.29
C ASN A 202 25.55 23.84 -7.42
N ALA A 203 24.25 23.67 -7.16
CA ALA A 203 23.31 24.80 -7.07
C ALA A 203 23.55 25.71 -5.86
N GLY A 204 24.43 25.31 -4.94
CA GLY A 204 24.81 26.06 -3.74
C GLY A 204 24.35 25.38 -2.45
N ASP A 205 24.76 25.97 -1.34
CA ASP A 205 24.27 25.61 -0.01
C ASP A 205 22.83 26.12 0.16
N ASN A 206 22.02 25.47 1.02
CA ASN A 206 20.64 25.87 1.37
C ASN A 206 19.58 25.81 0.24
N VAL A 207 19.71 24.86 -0.68
CA VAL A 207 18.58 24.51 -1.57
C VAL A 207 17.47 23.84 -0.76
N THR A 208 16.22 24.17 -1.06
CA THR A 208 15.03 23.57 -0.42
C THR A 208 14.18 22.81 -1.42
N LEU A 209 13.54 21.73 -0.98
CA LEU A 209 12.44 21.08 -1.70
C LEU A 209 11.12 21.68 -1.25
N ASN A 210 10.28 22.09 -2.20
CA ASN A 210 9.05 22.83 -1.95
C ASN A 210 7.88 22.17 -2.68
N LEU A 211 6.71 22.18 -2.03
CA LEU A 211 5.44 21.77 -2.60
C LEU A 211 4.47 22.95 -2.52
N ASP A 212 3.91 23.36 -3.65
CA ASP A 212 2.89 24.41 -3.72
C ASP A 212 1.47 23.84 -3.68
N THR A 213 0.50 24.71 -3.43
CA THR A 213 -0.93 24.36 -3.34
C THR A 213 -1.52 23.88 -4.67
N ASN A 214 -0.88 24.16 -5.80
CA ASN A 214 -1.25 23.68 -7.13
C ASN A 214 -0.59 22.33 -7.50
N GLY A 215 0.16 21.72 -6.58
CA GLY A 215 0.87 20.46 -6.82
C GLY A 215 2.22 20.62 -7.54
N LEU A 216 2.72 21.84 -7.73
CA LEU A 216 4.07 22.05 -8.24
C LEU A 216 5.09 21.60 -7.19
N LEU A 217 5.95 20.66 -7.58
CA LEU A 217 7.00 20.09 -6.72
C LEU A 217 8.37 20.46 -7.31
N TYR A 218 9.17 21.22 -6.58
CA TYR A 218 10.35 21.89 -7.16
C TYR A 218 11.44 22.19 -6.13
N LEU A 219 12.65 22.47 -6.65
CA LEU A 219 13.82 22.87 -5.86
C LEU A 219 14.08 24.36 -6.04
N LEU A 220 14.26 25.08 -4.91
CA LEU A 220 14.63 26.49 -4.87
C LEU A 220 16.05 26.66 -4.37
N ASP A 221 16.82 27.54 -5.00
CA ASP A 221 18.09 28.02 -4.46
C ASP A 221 17.90 29.14 -3.42
N THR A 222 19.01 29.60 -2.85
CA THR A 222 19.04 30.67 -1.83
C THR A 222 18.55 32.03 -2.32
N ASN A 223 18.51 32.25 -3.63
CA ASN A 223 17.99 33.48 -4.23
C ASN A 223 16.48 33.36 -4.55
N GLY A 224 15.85 32.23 -4.21
CA GLY A 224 14.47 31.95 -4.56
C GLY A 224 14.27 31.57 -6.03
N LYS A 225 15.33 31.19 -6.76
CA LYS A 225 15.21 30.73 -8.14
C LYS A 225 14.85 29.25 -8.16
N ASN A 226 13.83 28.88 -8.93
CA ASN A 226 13.55 27.48 -9.25
C ASN A 226 14.68 26.93 -10.14
N ILE A 227 15.45 25.99 -9.59
CA ILE A 227 16.57 25.35 -10.27
C ILE A 227 16.19 24.01 -10.91
N ARG A 228 15.10 23.39 -10.46
CA ARG A 228 14.58 22.14 -11.01
C ARG A 228 13.14 21.92 -10.57
N THR A 229 12.25 21.76 -11.56
CA THR A 229 10.91 21.22 -11.36
C THR A 229 10.96 19.69 -11.41
N LEU A 230 10.38 19.02 -10.40
CA LEU A 230 10.27 17.57 -10.33
C LEU A 230 8.93 17.09 -10.91
N SER A 231 7.86 17.83 -10.64
CA SER A 231 6.53 17.62 -11.20
C SER A 231 5.91 18.97 -11.52
N ASP A 232 5.37 19.12 -12.73
CA ASP A 232 4.83 20.39 -13.24
C ASP A 232 3.50 20.82 -12.59
N GLY A 233 2.93 20.00 -11.69
CA GLY A 233 1.66 20.28 -11.03
C GLY A 233 0.50 20.25 -12.02
N ARG A 234 -0.23 19.14 -12.10
CA ARG A 234 -1.50 19.11 -12.84
C ARG A 234 -2.60 19.56 -11.89
N THR A 235 -3.04 20.82 -12.00
CA THR A 235 -4.34 21.24 -11.44
C THR A 235 -5.44 20.47 -12.17
N MET A 236 -5.82 19.31 -11.64
CA MET A 236 -6.92 18.49 -12.17
C MET A 236 -8.27 18.84 -11.52
N PHE A 237 -8.27 19.52 -10.38
CA PHE A 237 -9.49 19.87 -9.64
C PHE A 237 -9.44 21.31 -9.13
N ASP A 238 -10.61 21.96 -9.07
CA ASP A 238 -10.75 23.33 -8.52
C ASP A 238 -10.41 23.38 -7.01
N GLN A 239 -10.56 22.26 -6.29
CA GLN A 239 -10.15 22.07 -4.90
C GLN A 239 -9.46 20.71 -4.70
N ALA A 240 -8.15 20.67 -4.93
CA ALA A 240 -7.32 19.50 -4.65
C ALA A 240 -6.43 19.74 -3.43
N MET A 241 -6.21 18.68 -2.65
CA MET A 241 -5.13 18.60 -1.69
C MET A 241 -3.99 17.78 -2.27
N TYR A 242 -2.77 18.26 -2.11
CA TYR A 242 -1.57 17.54 -2.53
C TYR A 242 -0.76 17.11 -1.32
N ARG A 243 -0.01 16.01 -1.49
CA ARG A 243 1.07 15.62 -0.57
C ARG A 243 2.16 14.94 -1.37
N ALA A 244 3.41 15.09 -0.96
CA ALA A 244 4.50 14.28 -1.50
C ALA A 244 5.11 13.42 -0.38
N THR A 245 5.22 12.12 -0.62
CA THR A 245 5.59 11.13 0.41
C THR A 245 6.65 10.19 -0.13
N ILE A 246 7.67 9.87 0.69
CA ILE A 246 8.54 8.72 0.42
C ILE A 246 7.88 7.47 1.00
N ASP A 247 7.33 6.64 0.12
CA ASP A 247 6.57 5.47 0.54
C ASP A 247 7.48 4.36 1.07
N ALA A 248 6.87 3.36 1.71
CA ALA A 248 7.59 2.22 2.29
C ALA A 248 8.42 1.40 1.28
N ASP A 249 8.12 1.52 -0.02
CA ASP A 249 8.90 0.90 -1.10
C ASP A 249 10.13 1.72 -1.51
N GLY A 250 10.33 2.91 -0.94
CA GLY A 250 11.47 3.78 -1.19
C GLY A 250 11.32 4.69 -2.41
N ILE A 251 10.14 4.75 -3.02
CA ILE A 251 9.85 5.66 -4.14
C ILE A 251 9.16 6.92 -3.59
N PHE A 252 9.63 8.08 -4.04
CA PHE A 252 9.03 9.36 -3.70
C PHE A 252 7.91 9.69 -4.68
N ARG A 253 6.70 9.93 -4.16
CA ARG A 253 5.49 10.13 -4.97
C ARG A 253 4.76 11.40 -4.58
N LEU A 254 4.20 12.06 -5.59
CA LEU A 254 3.24 13.15 -5.44
C LEU A 254 1.83 12.56 -5.59
N TYR A 255 0.97 12.89 -4.63
CA TYR A 255 -0.42 12.47 -4.62
C TYR A 255 -1.35 13.67 -4.65
N SER A 256 -2.52 13.49 -5.27
CA SER A 256 -3.65 14.41 -5.20
C SER A 256 -4.88 13.74 -4.57
N HIS A 257 -5.68 14.51 -3.85
CA HIS A 257 -6.96 14.10 -3.31
C HIS A 257 -7.98 15.21 -3.55
N ASN A 258 -9.14 14.84 -4.08
CA ASN A 258 -10.25 15.76 -4.30
C ASN A 258 -11.04 15.90 -2.98
N LEU A 259 -11.14 17.12 -2.45
CA LEU A 259 -11.76 17.38 -1.15
C LEU A 259 -13.30 17.29 -1.16
N ASP A 260 -13.93 17.43 -2.33
CA ASP A 260 -15.39 17.41 -2.49
C ASP A 260 -15.96 16.01 -2.67
N ARG A 261 -15.10 15.02 -2.93
CA ARG A 261 -15.49 13.63 -3.12
C ARG A 261 -14.80 12.78 -2.06
N TYR A 262 -15.53 11.83 -1.47
CA TYR A 262 -14.95 10.71 -0.69
C TYR A 262 -14.13 9.79 -1.61
N SER A 263 -13.08 10.33 -2.20
CA SER A 263 -12.20 9.72 -3.19
C SER A 263 -10.89 9.29 -2.54
N ASN A 264 -10.25 8.26 -3.11
CA ASN A 264 -8.93 7.86 -2.65
C ASN A 264 -7.85 8.77 -3.26
N TRP A 265 -6.62 8.70 -2.73
CA TRP A 265 -5.48 9.40 -3.32
C TRP A 265 -5.20 8.91 -4.75
N SER A 266 -4.94 9.86 -5.65
CA SER A 266 -4.46 9.61 -7.00
C SER A 266 -2.96 9.92 -7.06
N MET A 267 -2.17 9.05 -7.68
CA MET A 267 -0.74 9.27 -7.88
C MET A 267 -0.53 10.13 -9.13
N GLU A 268 0.09 11.29 -8.95
CA GLU A 268 0.31 12.29 -10.01
C GLU A 268 1.69 12.17 -10.64
N TRP A 269 2.68 11.83 -9.82
CA TRP A 269 4.06 11.71 -10.21
C TRP A 269 4.80 10.78 -9.27
N GLN A 270 5.83 10.10 -9.78
CA GLN A 270 6.74 9.29 -8.99
C GLN A 270 8.18 9.44 -9.49
N SER A 271 9.14 9.29 -8.58
CA SER A 271 10.55 9.46 -8.89
C SER A 271 11.15 8.37 -9.80
N SER A 272 10.53 7.19 -9.82
CA SER A 272 10.87 6.09 -10.73
C SER A 272 9.65 5.22 -11.01
N ASP A 273 9.52 4.76 -12.26
CA ASP A 273 8.54 3.77 -12.69
C ASP A 273 8.96 2.33 -12.36
N ASN A 274 10.26 2.10 -12.18
CA ASN A 274 10.79 0.79 -11.84
C ASN A 274 10.79 0.58 -10.32
N LYS A 275 9.88 -0.27 -9.85
CA LYS A 275 9.74 -0.62 -8.43
C LYS A 275 10.99 -1.30 -7.82
N CYS A 276 11.94 -1.74 -8.64
CA CYS A 276 13.21 -2.32 -8.23
C CYS A 276 14.41 -1.34 -8.26
N ASP A 277 14.18 -0.06 -8.53
CA ASP A 277 15.25 0.94 -8.46
C ASP A 277 15.77 1.22 -7.05
N PRO A 278 14.93 1.27 -5.99
CA PRO A 278 15.40 1.46 -4.63
C PRO A 278 16.47 0.43 -4.24
N THR A 279 17.68 0.94 -3.99
CA THR A 279 18.83 0.11 -3.63
C THR A 279 18.65 -0.42 -2.20
N GLY A 280 18.85 -1.73 -1.99
CA GLY A 280 18.68 -2.37 -0.68
C GLY A 280 17.30 -2.96 -0.42
N LEU A 281 16.41 -3.01 -1.42
CA LEU A 281 15.11 -3.72 -1.30
C LEU A 281 15.30 -5.18 -0.89
N CYS A 282 16.22 -5.86 -1.58
CA CYS A 282 16.60 -7.24 -1.35
C CYS A 282 18.02 -7.31 -0.78
N GLY A 283 18.22 -8.21 0.18
CA GLY A 283 19.49 -8.41 0.85
C GLY A 283 20.57 -9.03 -0.04
N SER A 284 21.69 -9.36 0.57
CA SER A 284 22.85 -9.91 -0.15
C SER A 284 22.51 -11.21 -0.88
N ASN A 285 23.11 -11.41 -2.06
CA ASN A 285 22.90 -12.55 -2.95
C ASN A 285 21.46 -12.75 -3.46
N ALA A 286 20.57 -11.79 -3.22
CA ALA A 286 19.24 -11.76 -3.79
C ALA A 286 19.13 -10.67 -4.87
N TYR A 287 18.12 -10.79 -5.71
CA TYR A 287 17.76 -9.75 -6.67
C TYR A 287 16.28 -9.39 -6.58
N CYS A 288 15.99 -8.12 -6.88
CA CYS A 288 14.65 -7.60 -6.97
C CYS A 288 14.02 -7.94 -8.32
N THR A 289 12.77 -8.36 -8.30
CA THR A 289 11.91 -8.55 -9.47
C THR A 289 10.49 -8.10 -9.15
N VAL A 290 9.63 -8.00 -10.16
CA VAL A 290 8.22 -7.67 -9.99
C VAL A 290 7.38 -8.88 -10.39
N VAL A 291 6.57 -9.38 -9.46
CA VAL A 291 5.62 -10.48 -9.66
C VAL A 291 4.23 -9.95 -9.36
N ASP A 292 3.29 -10.07 -10.30
CA ASP A 292 1.92 -9.56 -10.16
C ASP A 292 1.85 -8.09 -9.72
N GLN A 293 2.71 -7.24 -10.31
CA GLN A 293 2.87 -5.82 -9.97
C GLN A 293 3.39 -5.53 -8.55
N VAL A 294 3.78 -6.54 -7.78
CA VAL A 294 4.36 -6.42 -6.44
C VAL A 294 5.86 -6.68 -6.49
N VAL A 295 6.62 -5.91 -5.72
CA VAL A 295 8.06 -6.13 -5.57
C VAL A 295 8.30 -7.44 -4.83
N ALA A 296 9.15 -8.28 -5.39
CA ALA A 296 9.57 -9.55 -4.80
C ALA A 296 11.09 -9.67 -4.83
N CYS A 297 11.63 -10.29 -3.78
CA CYS A 297 13.01 -10.74 -3.76
C CYS A 297 13.08 -12.20 -4.20
N ALA A 298 14.06 -12.52 -5.04
CA ALA A 298 14.33 -13.87 -5.50
C ALA A 298 15.81 -14.23 -5.26
N CYS A 299 16.04 -15.49 -4.90
CA CYS A 299 17.38 -16.06 -4.84
C CYS A 299 17.77 -16.63 -6.21
N PRO A 300 19.02 -16.46 -6.63
CA PRO A 300 19.59 -17.28 -7.69
C PRO A 300 19.51 -18.78 -7.37
N SER A 301 19.41 -19.61 -8.40
CA SER A 301 19.50 -21.06 -8.24
C SER A 301 20.83 -21.47 -7.60
N GLY A 302 20.75 -22.30 -6.56
CA GLY A 302 21.89 -22.67 -5.71
C GLY A 302 22.05 -21.80 -4.45
N PHE A 303 21.14 -20.85 -4.24
CA PHE A 303 21.02 -20.04 -3.03
C PHE A 303 19.61 -20.19 -2.46
N ASP A 304 19.53 -20.27 -1.14
CA ASP A 304 18.29 -20.31 -0.38
C ASP A 304 18.17 -19.05 0.47
N PHE A 305 16.93 -18.61 0.74
CA PHE A 305 16.70 -17.47 1.63
C PHE A 305 17.28 -17.74 3.01
N ILE A 306 17.90 -16.70 3.60
CA ILE A 306 18.33 -16.73 5.00
C ILE A 306 17.15 -17.05 5.91
N ASP A 307 16.00 -16.43 5.61
CA ASP A 307 14.73 -16.65 6.28
C ASP A 307 13.60 -16.61 5.25
N GLN A 308 12.82 -17.69 5.15
CA GLN A 308 11.70 -17.80 4.22
C GLN A 308 10.56 -16.81 4.54
N SER A 309 10.43 -16.41 5.81
CA SER A 309 9.45 -15.41 6.25
C SER A 309 9.91 -13.97 5.97
N GLN A 310 11.23 -13.74 5.90
CA GLN A 310 11.83 -12.42 5.68
C GLN A 310 12.76 -12.43 4.45
N LYS A 311 12.14 -12.50 3.26
CA LYS A 311 12.84 -12.60 1.97
C LYS A 311 13.77 -11.41 1.67
N ASN A 312 13.59 -10.28 2.33
CA ASN A 312 14.44 -9.10 2.19
C ASN A 312 15.80 -9.24 2.87
N LEU A 313 16.02 -10.24 3.74
CA LEU A 313 17.32 -10.48 4.38
C LEU A 313 18.39 -10.96 3.39
N GLY A 314 17.98 -11.54 2.26
CA GLY A 314 18.88 -12.05 1.23
C GLY A 314 19.01 -13.58 1.26
N CYS A 315 20.04 -14.08 0.61
CA CYS A 315 20.23 -15.50 0.36
C CYS A 315 21.63 -15.99 0.76
N LEU A 316 21.72 -17.27 1.13
CA LEU A 316 22.97 -17.97 1.41
C LEU A 316 23.16 -19.10 0.37
N PRO A 317 24.40 -19.40 -0.02
CA PRO A 317 24.68 -20.52 -0.91
C PRO A 317 24.35 -21.85 -0.21
N ASN A 318 23.80 -22.81 -0.97
CA ASN A 318 23.33 -24.09 -0.42
C ASN A 318 24.49 -25.04 -0.04
N SER A 319 25.74 -24.67 -0.33
CA SER A 319 26.94 -25.44 0.00
C SER A 319 28.06 -24.51 0.49
N SER A 320 28.86 -24.99 1.44
CA SER A 320 30.07 -24.29 1.89
C SER A 320 31.10 -24.23 0.76
N ALA A 321 31.99 -23.23 0.82
CA ALA A 321 33.17 -23.15 -0.03
C ALA A 321 34.19 -24.22 0.39
N ASP A 322 33.91 -25.49 0.10
CA ASP A 322 34.89 -26.56 0.20
C ASP A 322 35.84 -26.55 -1.00
N ASP A 323 37.07 -27.02 -0.74
CA ASP A 323 38.29 -26.82 -1.50
C ASP A 323 38.12 -26.93 -3.04
N CYS A 324 38.22 -25.79 -3.71
CA CYS A 324 38.15 -25.66 -5.17
C CYS A 324 39.16 -26.56 -5.91
N LEU A 325 40.23 -26.98 -5.23
CA LEU A 325 41.31 -27.79 -5.78
C LEU A 325 40.92 -29.25 -6.07
N HIS A 326 39.78 -29.74 -5.57
CA HIS A 326 39.37 -31.14 -5.70
C HIS A 326 38.09 -31.38 -6.52
N ILE A 327 37.47 -30.32 -7.05
CA ILE A 327 36.20 -30.42 -7.78
C ILE A 327 36.50 -30.66 -9.28
N LYS A 328 36.08 -31.81 -9.81
CA LYS A 328 36.15 -32.09 -11.26
C LYS A 328 35.25 -31.11 -12.00
N GLU A 329 35.67 -30.60 -13.17
CA GLU A 329 34.87 -29.66 -13.99
C GLU A 329 33.44 -30.17 -14.29
N SER A 330 33.24 -31.49 -14.30
CA SER A 330 31.93 -32.13 -14.53
C SER A 330 30.90 -31.97 -13.40
N SER A 331 31.28 -31.48 -12.21
CA SER A 331 30.37 -31.29 -11.07
C SER A 331 30.05 -29.81 -10.76
N GLN A 332 30.53 -28.87 -11.59
CA GLN A 332 30.21 -27.45 -11.48
C GLN A 332 29.16 -27.06 -12.52
N ALA A 333 27.92 -26.87 -12.07
CA ALA A 333 26.85 -26.31 -12.89
C ALA A 333 26.87 -24.78 -12.81
N PHE A 334 26.48 -24.10 -13.88
CA PHE A 334 26.20 -22.67 -13.81
C PHE A 334 24.75 -22.45 -14.14
N ASN A 335 24.11 -21.63 -13.32
CA ASN A 335 22.78 -21.14 -13.59
C ASN A 335 22.90 -19.80 -14.31
N GLU A 336 22.24 -19.72 -15.46
CA GLU A 336 22.18 -18.51 -16.27
C GLU A 336 21.00 -17.65 -15.82
N LEU A 337 21.29 -16.41 -15.43
CA LEU A 337 20.30 -15.40 -15.12
C LEU A 337 20.39 -14.28 -16.17
N GLU A 338 19.37 -14.17 -17.00
CA GLU A 338 19.28 -13.10 -17.98
C GLU A 338 18.69 -11.84 -17.36
N GLY A 339 19.24 -10.67 -17.73
CA GLY A 339 18.64 -9.39 -17.40
C GLY A 339 18.72 -8.97 -15.93
N ILE A 340 19.54 -9.61 -15.11
CA ILE A 340 19.81 -9.17 -13.74
C ILE A 340 21.06 -8.29 -13.73
N SER A 341 20.90 -7.06 -13.25
CA SER A 341 22.00 -6.13 -13.00
C SER A 341 22.45 -6.20 -11.54
N TRP A 342 23.74 -6.05 -11.31
CA TRP A 342 24.35 -6.00 -9.98
C TRP A 342 25.19 -4.71 -9.89
N LYS A 343 25.13 -4.01 -8.75
CA LYS A 343 26.00 -2.84 -8.50
C LYS A 343 27.36 -3.21 -7.91
N ALA A 344 27.57 -4.47 -7.50
CA ALA A 344 28.85 -4.91 -6.98
C ALA A 344 29.92 -4.84 -8.09
N GLU A 345 30.97 -4.04 -7.89
CA GLU A 345 32.07 -3.94 -8.86
C GLU A 345 32.79 -5.29 -9.01
N PRO A 346 33.12 -5.71 -10.26
CA PRO A 346 33.91 -6.89 -10.48
C PRO A 346 35.33 -6.68 -9.94
N TYR A 347 35.93 -7.71 -9.34
CA TYR A 347 37.34 -7.64 -8.92
C TYR A 347 38.29 -7.81 -10.11
N SER A 348 37.77 -8.27 -11.25
CA SER A 348 38.52 -8.45 -12.49
C SER A 348 37.57 -8.31 -13.67
N THR A 349 37.92 -7.46 -14.63
CA THR A 349 37.20 -7.29 -15.89
C THR A 349 38.09 -7.67 -17.06
N LEU A 350 37.60 -8.56 -17.92
CA LEU A 350 38.36 -9.15 -19.03
C LEU A 350 37.60 -8.93 -20.34
N PRO A 351 38.26 -8.62 -21.47
CA PRO A 351 37.65 -8.73 -22.78
C PRO A 351 37.20 -10.17 -23.03
N SER A 352 35.99 -10.36 -23.55
CA SER A 352 35.46 -11.69 -23.83
C SER A 352 34.55 -11.62 -25.05
N SER A 353 34.86 -12.40 -26.08
CA SER A 353 34.11 -12.37 -27.34
C SER A 353 32.76 -13.08 -27.27
N THR A 354 32.57 -14.02 -26.34
CA THR A 354 31.32 -14.77 -26.16
C THR A 354 30.96 -14.92 -24.69
N LYS A 355 29.67 -15.12 -24.42
CA LYS A 355 29.16 -15.34 -23.05
C LYS A 355 29.72 -16.64 -22.46
N GLU A 356 29.93 -17.67 -23.29
CA GLU A 356 30.50 -18.95 -22.91
C GLU A 356 31.98 -18.81 -22.50
N ALA A 357 32.76 -18.00 -23.23
CA ALA A 357 34.14 -17.73 -22.85
C ALA A 357 34.22 -17.06 -21.47
N CYS A 358 33.34 -16.08 -21.20
CA CYS A 358 33.24 -15.45 -19.89
C CYS A 358 32.93 -16.45 -18.77
N ARG A 359 31.96 -17.35 -19.01
CA ARG A 359 31.63 -18.45 -18.08
C ARG A 359 32.86 -19.32 -17.77
N GLN A 360 33.64 -19.69 -18.79
CA GLN A 360 34.84 -20.53 -18.61
C GLN A 360 35.95 -19.84 -17.81
N GLU A 361 36.13 -18.52 -17.97
CA GLU A 361 37.12 -17.76 -17.19
C GLU A 361 36.79 -17.67 -15.69
N CYS A 362 35.50 -17.80 -15.34
CA CYS A 362 35.06 -17.90 -13.96
C CYS A 362 35.20 -19.32 -13.39
N LEU A 363 35.00 -20.35 -14.22
CA LEU A 363 35.18 -21.76 -13.83
C LEU A 363 36.62 -22.04 -13.37
N LYS A 364 37.61 -21.52 -14.11
CA LYS A 364 39.04 -21.68 -13.80
C LYS A 364 39.50 -20.94 -12.55
N ASP A 365 38.70 -20.00 -12.03
CA ASP A 365 39.08 -19.18 -10.88
C ASP A 365 38.26 -19.57 -9.64
N CYS A 366 38.98 -20.06 -8.63
CA CYS A 366 38.42 -20.47 -7.36
C CYS A 366 37.76 -19.35 -6.57
N TYR A 367 38.17 -18.09 -6.79
CA TYR A 367 37.57 -16.93 -6.15
C TYR A 367 36.36 -16.40 -6.92
N CYS A 368 36.14 -16.84 -8.16
CA CYS A 368 34.99 -16.42 -8.95
C CYS A 368 33.76 -17.22 -8.57
N GLU A 369 32.76 -16.53 -8.00
CA GLU A 369 31.46 -17.11 -7.62
C GLU A 369 30.37 -16.71 -8.62
N ALA A 370 30.53 -15.58 -9.30
CA ALA A 370 29.67 -15.19 -10.42
C ALA A 370 30.45 -14.44 -11.51
N ALA A 371 29.95 -14.51 -12.74
CA ALA A 371 30.47 -13.76 -13.88
C ALA A 371 29.34 -13.03 -14.61
N VAL A 372 29.53 -11.74 -14.87
CA VAL A 372 28.57 -10.91 -15.62
C VAL A 372 29.15 -10.63 -16.99
N TYR A 373 28.46 -11.09 -18.03
CA TYR A 373 28.81 -10.81 -19.42
C TYR A 373 27.96 -9.65 -19.94
N ARG A 374 28.61 -8.59 -20.41
CA ARG A 374 27.97 -7.40 -20.99
C ARG A 374 28.90 -6.74 -22.01
N ASN A 375 28.39 -6.39 -23.19
CA ASN A 375 29.14 -5.63 -24.21
C ASN A 375 30.53 -6.20 -24.53
N GLN A 376 30.66 -7.53 -24.71
CA GLN A 376 31.94 -8.22 -24.94
C GLN A 376 32.97 -8.05 -23.81
N GLN A 377 32.50 -7.76 -22.60
CA GLN A 377 33.30 -7.75 -21.39
C GLN A 377 32.76 -8.77 -20.39
N CYS A 378 33.68 -9.38 -19.64
CA CYS A 378 33.41 -10.32 -18.59
C CYS A 378 33.87 -9.74 -17.25
N GLY A 379 32.92 -9.44 -16.37
CA GLY A 379 33.20 -9.05 -14.98
C GLY A 379 33.14 -10.26 -14.08
N LYS A 380 34.21 -10.53 -13.32
CA LYS A 380 34.26 -11.62 -12.32
C LYS A 380 33.97 -11.05 -10.94
N HIS A 381 33.07 -11.71 -10.21
CA HIS A 381 32.57 -11.26 -8.91
C HIS A 381 32.77 -12.31 -7.81
N LYS A 382 33.04 -11.82 -6.60
CA LYS A 382 33.02 -12.58 -5.35
C LYS A 382 31.65 -12.42 -4.69
N LEU A 383 31.33 -13.32 -3.76
CA LEU A 383 30.23 -13.08 -2.83
C LEU A 383 30.64 -12.05 -1.76
N PRO A 384 29.67 -11.29 -1.21
CA PRO A 384 28.27 -11.28 -1.60
C PRO A 384 28.00 -10.48 -2.89
N LEU A 385 27.08 -10.97 -3.72
CA LEU A 385 26.49 -10.14 -4.77
C LEU A 385 25.54 -9.13 -4.13
N ARG A 386 25.60 -7.87 -4.55
CA ARG A 386 24.82 -6.79 -3.93
C ARG A 386 23.95 -6.06 -4.94
N PHE A 387 22.77 -5.67 -4.47
CA PHE A 387 21.83 -4.81 -5.17
C PHE A 387 21.41 -5.39 -6.53
N GLY A 388 21.12 -6.68 -6.55
CA GLY A 388 20.59 -7.35 -7.72
C GLY A 388 19.23 -6.74 -8.10
N LYS A 389 19.03 -6.40 -9.36
CA LYS A 389 17.73 -5.98 -9.89
C LYS A 389 17.49 -6.46 -11.30
N ALA A 390 16.29 -6.98 -11.55
CA ALA A 390 15.81 -7.30 -12.88
C ALA A 390 15.72 -6.04 -13.74
N GLN A 391 16.02 -6.19 -15.02
CA GLN A 391 15.95 -5.15 -16.04
C GLN A 391 14.89 -5.54 -17.06
N GLU A 392 14.08 -4.57 -17.49
CA GLU A 392 13.04 -4.80 -18.51
C GLU A 392 13.63 -5.23 -19.86
N LYS A 393 14.83 -4.72 -20.20
CA LYS A 393 15.57 -5.08 -21.40
C LYS A 393 16.86 -5.81 -20.99
N PRO A 394 16.94 -7.14 -21.17
CA PRO A 394 18.12 -7.89 -20.81
C PRO A 394 19.29 -7.45 -21.71
N SER A 395 20.28 -6.79 -21.12
CA SER A 395 21.52 -6.37 -21.80
C SER A 395 22.76 -7.09 -21.27
N MET A 396 22.58 -7.94 -20.26
CA MET A 396 23.64 -8.69 -19.61
C MET A 396 23.14 -10.05 -19.16
N THR A 397 24.09 -10.98 -19.09
CA THR A 397 23.87 -12.34 -18.61
C THR A 397 24.75 -12.55 -17.40
N THR A 398 24.16 -12.95 -16.28
CA THR A 398 24.90 -13.35 -15.08
C THR A 398 24.98 -14.88 -15.03
N PHE A 399 26.19 -15.39 -14.89
CA PHE A 399 26.47 -16.79 -14.63
C PHE A 399 26.81 -16.95 -13.15
N ILE A 400 26.05 -17.76 -12.43
CA ILE A 400 26.29 -18.04 -11.01
C ILE A 400 26.79 -19.47 -10.85
N LYS A 401 27.93 -19.61 -10.17
CA LYS A 401 28.57 -20.90 -9.94
C LYS A 401 27.72 -21.68 -8.92
N ALA A 402 27.13 -22.78 -9.36
CA ALA A 402 26.38 -23.69 -8.49
C ALA A 402 27.19 -24.98 -8.32
N ARG A 403 27.45 -25.37 -7.06
CA ARG A 403 28.10 -26.63 -6.75
C ARG A 403 27.02 -27.72 -6.68
N VAL A 404 27.11 -28.74 -7.53
CA VAL A 404 26.23 -29.91 -7.45
C VAL A 404 26.86 -30.87 -6.45
N VAL A 405 26.22 -31.07 -5.30
CA VAL A 405 26.59 -32.15 -4.37
C VAL A 405 26.09 -33.46 -4.98
N ASP A 406 27.02 -34.27 -5.47
CA ASP A 406 26.72 -35.62 -5.95
C ASP A 406 26.42 -36.49 -4.71
N LEU A 407 25.16 -36.49 -4.27
CA LEU A 407 24.66 -37.45 -3.27
C LEU A 407 24.66 -38.82 -3.94
N GLY A 408 25.81 -39.50 -3.88
CA GLY A 408 26.07 -40.78 -4.53
C GLY A 408 25.07 -41.87 -4.13
N MET A 409 23.90 -41.88 -4.77
CA MET A 409 23.02 -43.04 -4.81
C MET A 409 23.42 -43.88 -6.02
N LYS A 410 24.20 -44.94 -5.73
CA LYS A 410 24.45 -46.04 -6.67
C LYS A 410 23.13 -46.60 -7.16
N THR A 411 22.72 -46.26 -8.38
CA THR A 411 21.67 -46.99 -9.08
C THR A 411 22.34 -48.00 -9.99
N GLY A 412 22.15 -49.27 -9.66
CA GLY A 412 22.60 -50.40 -10.47
C GLY A 412 21.94 -50.36 -11.84
N ALA A 413 22.76 -50.50 -12.87
CA ALA A 413 22.31 -50.61 -14.25
C ALA A 413 21.45 -51.89 -14.44
N SER A 414 20.28 -51.72 -15.06
CA SER A 414 19.61 -52.77 -15.83
C SER A 414 19.13 -52.17 -17.14
N ASN A 415 19.74 -52.63 -18.23
CA ASN A 415 19.51 -52.13 -19.57
C ASN A 415 18.57 -53.08 -20.34
N ARG A 416 17.73 -52.48 -21.20
CA ARG A 416 16.95 -53.06 -22.32
C ARG A 416 15.68 -53.89 -22.04
N LYS A 417 14.53 -53.22 -22.12
CA LYS A 417 13.41 -53.50 -23.08
C LYS A 417 12.22 -52.58 -22.76
N LYS A 418 12.16 -51.37 -23.34
CA LYS A 418 10.93 -50.56 -23.26
C LYS A 418 10.84 -49.46 -24.34
N GLU A 419 11.30 -49.72 -25.56
CA GLU A 419 11.22 -48.71 -26.64
C GLU A 419 10.11 -48.98 -27.68
N LEU A 420 9.51 -50.17 -27.72
CA LEU A 420 8.36 -50.43 -28.62
C LEU A 420 6.98 -50.22 -27.97
N ARG A 421 6.85 -50.24 -26.64
CA ARG A 421 5.55 -50.13 -25.96
C ARG A 421 5.08 -48.67 -25.81
N THR A 422 6.01 -47.72 -25.77
CA THR A 422 5.73 -46.29 -25.54
C THR A 422 5.21 -45.59 -26.79
N ARG A 423 5.69 -45.97 -27.99
CA ARG A 423 5.20 -45.42 -29.27
C ARG A 423 3.76 -45.82 -29.58
N GLY A 424 3.34 -47.04 -29.24
CA GLY A 424 1.95 -47.49 -29.44
C GLY A 424 0.94 -46.76 -28.54
N ILE A 425 1.34 -46.46 -27.29
CA ILE A 425 0.49 -45.74 -26.33
C ILE A 425 0.33 -44.27 -26.76
N LEU A 426 1.40 -43.63 -27.25
CA LEU A 426 1.37 -42.24 -27.71
C LEU A 426 0.43 -42.04 -28.91
N ILE A 427 0.45 -42.95 -29.89
CA ILE A 427 -0.43 -42.87 -31.08
C ILE A 427 -1.90 -43.07 -30.68
N ALA A 428 -2.19 -44.00 -29.76
CA ALA A 428 -3.54 -44.21 -29.25
C ALA A 428 -4.06 -42.98 -28.48
N CYS A 429 -3.23 -42.37 -27.63
CA CYS A 429 -3.60 -41.16 -26.89
C CYS A 429 -3.84 -39.95 -27.80
N THR A 430 -3.03 -39.77 -28.85
CA THR A 430 -3.26 -38.69 -29.82
C THR A 430 -4.54 -38.88 -30.61
N ALA A 431 -4.88 -40.11 -31.01
CA ALA A 431 -6.12 -40.39 -31.73
C ALA A 431 -7.36 -40.13 -30.85
N ILE A 432 -7.31 -40.57 -29.59
CA ILE A 432 -8.40 -40.34 -28.62
C ILE A 432 -8.58 -38.85 -28.33
N SER A 433 -7.48 -38.11 -28.14
CA SER A 433 -7.53 -36.67 -27.90
C SER A 433 -8.15 -35.92 -29.08
N THR A 434 -7.79 -36.26 -30.33
CA THR A 434 -8.40 -35.64 -31.50
C THR A 434 -9.89 -35.94 -31.64
N LEU A 435 -10.34 -37.17 -31.29
CA LEU A 435 -11.75 -37.54 -31.31
C LEU A 435 -12.57 -36.79 -30.25
N VAL A 436 -12.02 -36.64 -29.04
CA VAL A 436 -12.66 -35.88 -27.95
C VAL A 436 -12.78 -34.40 -28.31
N SER A 437 -11.72 -33.80 -28.85
CA SER A 437 -11.78 -32.40 -29.30
C SER A 437 -12.81 -32.19 -30.41
N LEU A 438 -12.91 -33.12 -31.36
CA LEU A 438 -13.89 -33.04 -32.44
C LEU A 438 -15.33 -33.19 -31.91
N ALA A 439 -15.54 -34.10 -30.95
CA ALA A 439 -16.82 -34.27 -30.27
C ALA A 439 -17.23 -33.02 -29.47
N LEU A 440 -16.29 -32.35 -28.79
CA LEU A 440 -16.54 -31.10 -28.07
C LEU A 440 -16.89 -29.94 -29.01
N VAL A 441 -16.24 -29.87 -30.18
CA VAL A 441 -16.59 -28.86 -31.21
C VAL A 441 -17.97 -29.13 -31.79
N ILE A 442 -18.31 -30.39 -32.09
CA ILE A 442 -19.65 -30.77 -32.57
C ILE A 442 -20.70 -30.46 -31.50
N PHE A 443 -20.43 -30.80 -30.24
CA PHE A 443 -21.31 -30.49 -29.12
C PHE A 443 -21.49 -28.97 -28.94
N GLY A 444 -20.41 -28.20 -29.06
CA GLY A 444 -20.45 -26.74 -29.04
C GLY A 444 -21.28 -26.15 -30.19
N ILE A 445 -21.16 -26.69 -31.39
CA ILE A 445 -21.97 -26.27 -32.56
C ILE A 445 -23.43 -26.65 -32.36
N LEU A 446 -23.74 -27.86 -31.86
CA LEU A 446 -25.10 -28.28 -31.55
C LEU A 446 -25.71 -27.44 -30.44
N PHE A 447 -24.95 -27.15 -29.39
CA PHE A 447 -25.35 -26.29 -28.28
C PHE A 447 -25.56 -24.84 -28.74
N TYR A 448 -24.69 -24.33 -29.61
CA TYR A 448 -24.86 -23.01 -30.22
C TYR A 448 -26.10 -22.97 -31.11
N ARG A 449 -26.34 -23.98 -31.96
CA ARG A 449 -27.55 -24.05 -32.79
C ARG A 449 -28.81 -24.23 -31.95
N TYR A 450 -28.75 -24.97 -30.86
CA TYR A 450 -29.83 -25.10 -29.87
C TYR A 450 -30.10 -23.78 -29.15
N ARG A 451 -29.05 -23.08 -28.71
CA ARG A 451 -29.14 -21.74 -28.10
C ARG A 451 -29.71 -20.72 -29.06
N VAL A 452 -29.26 -20.69 -30.32
CA VAL A 452 -29.78 -19.78 -31.36
C VAL A 452 -31.22 -20.14 -31.72
N TRP A 453 -31.59 -21.41 -31.76
CA TRP A 453 -32.98 -21.84 -31.98
C TRP A 453 -33.89 -21.47 -30.80
N ASN A 454 -33.42 -21.63 -29.55
CA ASN A 454 -34.13 -21.13 -28.36
C ASN A 454 -34.19 -19.60 -28.33
N TYR A 455 -33.14 -18.90 -28.76
CA TYR A 455 -33.12 -17.44 -28.82
C TYR A 455 -34.15 -16.93 -29.84
N LYS A 456 -34.24 -17.57 -31.01
CA LYS A 456 -35.23 -17.26 -32.05
C LYS A 456 -36.67 -17.65 -31.68
N LYS A 457 -36.84 -18.55 -30.70
CA LYS A 457 -38.14 -18.92 -30.11
C LYS A 457 -38.55 -17.96 -28.98
N ILE A 458 -37.59 -17.25 -28.37
CA ILE A 458 -37.81 -16.30 -27.27
C ILE A 458 -38.00 -14.86 -27.78
N THR A 459 -37.51 -14.50 -28.98
CA THR A 459 -37.70 -13.15 -29.54
C THR A 459 -39.11 -12.87 -30.12
N SER A 460 -40.09 -13.77 -29.94
CA SER A 460 -41.49 -13.48 -30.32
C SER A 460 -42.40 -13.14 -29.14
N GLN A 461 -41.90 -13.16 -27.89
CA GLN A 461 -42.63 -12.74 -26.70
C GLN A 461 -41.63 -12.30 -25.61
N GLY A 462 -41.47 -11.00 -25.44
CA GLY A 462 -40.64 -10.45 -24.37
C GLY A 462 -40.65 -8.93 -24.44
N ASN A 463 -41.52 -8.32 -23.63
CA ASN A 463 -41.70 -6.89 -23.49
C ASN A 463 -40.41 -6.20 -23.04
N ASP A 464 -40.13 -5.05 -23.67
CA ASP A 464 -39.33 -3.97 -23.08
C ASP A 464 -40.11 -3.41 -21.88
N GLU A 465 -39.58 -3.55 -20.67
CA GLU A 465 -39.82 -2.62 -19.57
C GLU A 465 -38.69 -2.76 -18.54
N LEU A 466 -37.73 -1.85 -18.68
CA LEU A 466 -36.57 -1.69 -17.81
C LEU A 466 -37.01 -1.04 -16.49
N PHE A 467 -36.49 -1.55 -15.37
CA PHE A 467 -36.71 -1.12 -13.99
C PHE A 467 -36.77 0.42 -13.79
N GLU A 468 -37.98 0.97 -13.77
CA GLU A 468 -38.36 2.08 -12.89
C GLU A 468 -39.48 1.57 -11.96
N ASP A 469 -39.64 2.21 -10.81
CA ASP A 469 -40.67 1.94 -9.80
C ASP A 469 -40.40 0.78 -8.81
N ALA A 470 -39.48 1.03 -7.87
CA ALA A 470 -39.60 0.59 -6.48
C ALA A 470 -38.69 1.47 -5.60
N ILE A 471 -39.26 2.47 -4.91
CA ILE A 471 -38.53 3.27 -3.92
C ILE A 471 -38.54 2.50 -2.58
N LEU A 472 -37.44 1.80 -2.28
CA LEU A 472 -37.21 1.26 -0.93
C LEU A 472 -37.03 2.42 0.07
N ARG A 473 -37.67 2.32 1.25
CA ARG A 473 -37.52 3.30 2.35
C ARG A 473 -36.04 3.64 2.57
N SER A 474 -35.66 4.90 2.41
CA SER A 474 -34.41 5.38 2.99
C SER A 474 -34.59 5.48 4.50
N PHE A 475 -33.90 4.64 5.27
CA PHE A 475 -33.93 4.65 6.74
C PHE A 475 -33.16 5.85 7.33
N ALA A 476 -33.51 7.06 6.92
CA ALA A 476 -32.99 8.30 7.50
C ALA A 476 -33.95 8.90 8.53
N ASN A 477 -35.25 8.55 8.53
CA ASN A 477 -36.23 9.10 9.47
C ASN A 477 -37.29 8.05 9.83
N VAL A 478 -37.09 7.31 10.92
CA VAL A 478 -38.17 6.65 11.64
C VAL A 478 -38.15 7.17 13.07
N ASP A 479 -39.21 7.87 13.48
CA ASP A 479 -39.52 8.12 14.88
C ASP A 479 -39.89 6.78 15.54
N LEU A 480 -38.88 6.09 16.09
CA LEU A 480 -39.08 4.87 16.87
C LEU A 480 -39.36 5.26 18.32
N ASN A 481 -40.63 5.41 18.69
CA ASN A 481 -41.05 5.30 20.09
C ASN A 481 -41.08 3.81 20.48
N VAL A 482 -39.91 3.16 20.49
CA VAL A 482 -39.71 1.77 20.94
C VAL A 482 -38.50 1.74 21.89
N PRO A 483 -38.53 1.00 23.02
CA PRO A 483 -37.52 1.11 24.07
C PRO A 483 -36.09 0.75 23.63
N ASP A 484 -35.10 1.39 24.27
CA ASP A 484 -33.66 1.42 23.97
C ASP A 484 -32.86 0.09 24.09
N ASN A 485 -33.37 -1.05 23.61
CA ASN A 485 -32.57 -2.28 23.54
C ASN A 485 -32.54 -2.91 22.13
N GLN A 486 -31.45 -2.60 21.41
CA GLN A 486 -30.88 -3.37 20.29
C GLN A 486 -31.86 -3.75 19.15
N VAL A 487 -32.01 -2.86 18.18
CA VAL A 487 -32.53 -3.23 16.85
C VAL A 487 -31.39 -3.14 15.84
N VAL A 488 -30.81 -4.30 15.48
CA VAL A 488 -29.99 -4.40 14.25
C VAL A 488 -31.00 -4.49 13.11
N LEU A 489 -30.96 -3.52 12.18
CA LEU A 489 -31.91 -3.44 11.06
C LEU A 489 -32.02 -4.76 10.28
N ALA A 490 -30.91 -5.48 10.11
CA ALA A 490 -30.88 -6.79 9.46
C ALA A 490 -31.65 -7.89 10.22
N ASN A 491 -31.64 -7.86 11.55
CA ASN A 491 -32.40 -8.82 12.37
C ASN A 491 -33.89 -8.53 12.26
N TRP A 492 -34.30 -7.26 12.34
CA TRP A 492 -35.70 -6.88 12.16
C TRP A 492 -36.24 -7.25 10.76
N VAL A 493 -35.45 -7.02 9.71
CA VAL A 493 -35.82 -7.43 8.35
C VAL A 493 -35.92 -8.96 8.23
N TYR A 494 -35.04 -9.71 8.89
CA TYR A 494 -35.12 -11.17 8.94
C TYR A 494 -36.35 -11.66 9.71
N ASP A 495 -36.69 -11.04 10.84
CA ASP A 495 -37.87 -11.38 11.64
C ASP A 495 -39.16 -11.12 10.83
N CYS A 496 -39.23 -10.01 10.08
CA CYS A 496 -40.35 -9.75 9.16
C CYS A 496 -40.42 -10.76 8.01
N PHE A 497 -39.26 -11.24 7.52
CA PHE A 497 -39.19 -12.29 6.50
C PHE A 497 -39.68 -13.65 7.04
N GLU A 498 -39.25 -14.04 8.24
CA GLU A 498 -39.67 -15.30 8.89
C GLU A 498 -41.16 -15.28 9.26
N ALA A 499 -41.68 -14.14 9.69
CA ALA A 499 -43.10 -13.95 10.01
C ALA A 499 -44.02 -13.83 8.77
N ASN A 500 -43.44 -13.77 7.55
CA ASN A 500 -44.15 -13.46 6.30
C ASN A 500 -44.93 -12.12 6.37
N GLU A 501 -44.36 -11.13 7.05
CA GLU A 501 -44.91 -9.79 7.26
C GLU A 501 -44.07 -8.73 6.53
N LEU A 502 -43.67 -9.02 5.29
CA LEU A 502 -42.77 -8.16 4.51
C LEU A 502 -43.39 -6.80 4.14
N ASP A 503 -44.72 -6.68 4.13
CA ASP A 503 -45.43 -5.43 3.86
C ASP A 503 -45.05 -4.31 4.86
N ASN A 504 -44.64 -4.68 6.08
CA ASN A 504 -44.16 -3.74 7.10
C ASN A 504 -42.87 -3.00 6.68
N LEU A 505 -42.17 -3.49 5.65
CA LEU A 505 -40.94 -2.90 5.12
C LEU A 505 -41.20 -1.80 4.06
N ILE A 506 -42.43 -1.65 3.57
CA ILE A 506 -42.81 -0.68 2.52
C ILE A 506 -43.77 0.37 3.11
N GLN A 507 -43.74 1.60 2.58
CA GLN A 507 -44.52 2.71 3.11
C GLN A 507 -45.68 3.15 2.20
N ASP A 508 -45.59 2.98 0.88
CA ASP A 508 -46.67 3.24 -0.09
C ASP A 508 -46.39 2.51 -1.43
N GLU A 509 -47.49 2.12 -2.11
CA GLU A 509 -47.66 1.40 -3.40
C GLU A 509 -47.59 -0.14 -3.42
N GLU A 510 -48.52 -0.74 -4.19
CA GLU A 510 -48.67 -2.18 -4.45
C GLU A 510 -47.43 -2.75 -5.16
N VAL A 511 -46.40 -3.08 -4.39
CA VAL A 511 -45.33 -3.95 -4.88
C VAL A 511 -45.87 -5.38 -4.91
N GLN A 512 -45.76 -6.05 -6.06
CA GLN A 512 -46.09 -7.48 -6.16
C GLN A 512 -45.33 -8.24 -5.06
N GLU A 513 -46.07 -8.97 -4.20
CA GLU A 513 -45.55 -9.70 -3.04
C GLU A 513 -44.30 -10.55 -3.38
N GLY A 514 -44.33 -11.24 -4.52
CA GLY A 514 -43.19 -12.04 -5.01
C GLY A 514 -41.96 -11.24 -5.45
N LYS A 515 -42.10 -9.95 -5.80
CA LYS A 515 -40.97 -9.06 -6.13
C LYS A 515 -40.29 -8.53 -4.86
N LEU A 516 -41.08 -8.23 -3.83
CA LEU A 516 -40.58 -7.80 -2.52
C LEU A 516 -39.84 -8.93 -1.81
N GLU A 517 -40.43 -10.12 -1.74
CA GLU A 517 -39.81 -11.30 -1.15
C GLU A 517 -38.46 -11.62 -1.81
N ARG A 518 -38.40 -11.50 -3.14
CA ARG A 518 -37.19 -11.71 -3.93
C ARG A 518 -36.07 -10.72 -3.57
N LEU A 519 -36.39 -9.43 -3.45
CA LEU A 519 -35.41 -8.41 -3.07
C LEU A 519 -34.87 -8.63 -1.65
N VAL A 520 -35.76 -9.00 -0.71
CA VAL A 520 -35.39 -9.27 0.68
C VAL A 520 -34.47 -10.49 0.78
N LYS A 521 -34.80 -11.60 0.09
CA LYS A 521 -33.94 -12.79 0.05
C LYS A 521 -32.55 -12.50 -0.51
N VAL A 522 -32.46 -11.74 -1.61
CA VAL A 522 -31.16 -11.33 -2.19
C VAL A 522 -30.35 -10.49 -1.20
N GLY A 523 -31.00 -9.51 -0.56
CA GLY A 523 -30.38 -8.65 0.46
C GLY A 523 -29.80 -9.46 1.62
N LEU A 524 -30.59 -10.38 2.19
CA LEU A 524 -30.18 -11.25 3.30
C LEU A 524 -29.03 -12.19 2.93
N TRP A 525 -28.94 -12.65 1.68
CA TRP A 525 -27.79 -13.42 1.19
C TRP A 525 -26.52 -12.59 1.01
N CYS A 526 -26.64 -11.31 0.65
CA CYS A 526 -25.49 -10.44 0.40
C CYS A 526 -24.80 -9.98 1.70
N ILE A 527 -25.52 -9.96 2.82
CA ILE A 527 -25.03 -9.50 4.12
C ILE A 527 -24.50 -10.61 5.03
N GLN A 528 -24.43 -11.86 4.54
CA GLN A 528 -23.92 -13.00 5.31
C GLN A 528 -22.50 -12.75 5.82
N ASP A 529 -22.18 -13.09 7.07
CA ASP A 529 -20.85 -12.80 7.64
C ASP A 529 -19.71 -13.51 6.91
N GLU A 530 -19.92 -14.78 6.57
CA GLU A 530 -18.93 -15.59 5.87
C GLU A 530 -18.86 -15.22 4.37
N PRO A 531 -17.72 -14.71 3.85
CA PRO A 531 -17.62 -14.27 2.45
C PRO A 531 -17.88 -15.38 1.43
N SER A 532 -17.60 -16.65 1.77
CA SER A 532 -17.85 -17.79 0.88
C SER A 532 -19.32 -18.14 0.74
N SER A 533 -20.17 -17.70 1.67
CA SER A 533 -21.62 -17.91 1.65
C SER A 533 -22.36 -16.84 0.85
N ARG A 534 -21.69 -15.73 0.52
CA ARG A 534 -22.27 -14.65 -0.29
C ARG A 534 -22.32 -15.06 -1.76
N PRO A 535 -23.44 -14.82 -2.46
CA PRO A 535 -23.51 -15.08 -3.89
C PRO A 535 -22.57 -14.16 -4.68
N SER A 536 -21.96 -14.67 -5.75
CA SER A 536 -21.21 -13.82 -6.68
C SER A 536 -22.11 -12.77 -7.32
N MET A 537 -21.57 -11.61 -7.73
CA MET A 537 -22.36 -10.56 -8.41
C MET A 537 -23.10 -11.08 -9.64
N LYS A 538 -22.53 -12.06 -10.35
CA LYS A 538 -23.22 -12.75 -11.46
C LYS A 538 -24.47 -13.49 -10.98
N ASN A 539 -24.40 -14.17 -9.85
CA ASN A 539 -25.56 -14.84 -9.27
C ASN A 539 -26.56 -13.84 -8.70
N VAL A 540 -26.11 -12.74 -8.07
CA VAL A 540 -27.00 -11.66 -7.59
C VAL A 540 -27.86 -11.10 -8.72
N VAL A 541 -27.26 -10.82 -9.89
CA VAL A 541 -28.00 -10.34 -11.06
C VAL A 541 -29.03 -11.38 -11.53
N LEU A 542 -28.63 -12.65 -11.68
CA LEU A 542 -29.55 -13.73 -12.06
C LEU A 542 -30.68 -13.95 -11.03
N MET A 543 -30.37 -13.76 -9.74
CA MET A 543 -31.33 -13.80 -8.65
C MET A 543 -32.29 -12.61 -8.71
N LEU A 544 -31.88 -11.41 -9.11
CA LEU A 544 -32.79 -10.26 -9.25
C LEU A 544 -33.66 -10.37 -10.51
N GLU A 545 -33.13 -10.92 -11.61
CA GLU A 545 -33.79 -10.99 -12.92
C GLU A 545 -34.90 -12.04 -13.06
N GLY A 546 -35.19 -12.85 -12.04
CA GLY A 546 -36.16 -13.95 -12.21
C GLY A 546 -35.55 -15.30 -12.58
N THR A 547 -34.27 -15.33 -12.95
CA THR A 547 -33.71 -16.42 -13.77
C THR A 547 -33.28 -17.65 -12.96
N ILE A 548 -32.99 -17.47 -11.67
CA ILE A 548 -32.70 -18.55 -10.72
C ILE A 548 -33.54 -18.41 -9.45
N ASP A 549 -33.94 -19.54 -8.88
CA ASP A 549 -34.63 -19.59 -7.60
C ASP A 549 -33.65 -19.25 -6.46
N ILE A 550 -34.12 -18.50 -5.48
CA ILE A 550 -33.32 -18.07 -4.34
C ILE A 550 -33.70 -18.95 -3.14
N PRO A 551 -32.76 -19.72 -2.57
CA PRO A 551 -33.03 -20.48 -1.35
C PRO A 551 -33.29 -19.52 -0.18
N ASP A 552 -34.02 -19.98 0.84
CA ASP A 552 -34.25 -19.16 2.03
C ASP A 552 -32.91 -18.85 2.73
N PRO A 553 -32.65 -17.57 3.06
CA PRO A 553 -31.40 -17.15 3.66
C PRO A 553 -31.30 -17.65 5.11
N PRO A 554 -30.09 -17.99 5.59
CA PRO A 554 -29.91 -18.37 6.99
C PRO A 554 -30.03 -17.15 7.91
N ALA A 555 -30.43 -17.39 9.15
CA ALA A 555 -30.60 -16.35 10.17
C ALA A 555 -29.31 -15.54 10.39
N PRO A 556 -29.39 -14.20 10.47
CA PRO A 556 -28.26 -13.38 10.86
C PRO A 556 -27.83 -13.74 12.30
N PRO A 557 -26.53 -13.79 12.59
CA PRO A 557 -26.07 -14.20 13.91
C PRO A 557 -26.50 -13.20 14.98
N SER A 558 -27.20 -13.69 16.00
CA SER A 558 -27.54 -12.95 17.20
C SER A 558 -26.29 -12.73 18.05
N PHE A 559 -25.91 -11.46 18.27
CA PHE A 559 -24.91 -11.09 19.28
C PHE A 559 -25.48 -11.35 20.67
N SER A 560 -25.40 -12.60 21.14
CA SER A 560 -25.60 -12.94 22.54
C SER A 560 -24.24 -13.10 23.22
N SER A 561 -23.99 -12.12 24.11
CA SER A 561 -23.06 -12.08 25.23
C SER A 561 -22.29 -13.36 25.57
N SER A 562 -20.96 -13.27 25.46
CA SER A 562 -20.02 -14.02 26.30
C SER A 562 -20.26 -13.70 27.78
N ASN A 563 -20.77 -14.65 28.55
CA ASN A 563 -20.71 -14.65 30.00
C ASN A 563 -20.43 -16.07 30.51
N ASN A 564 -19.25 -16.22 31.12
CA ASN A 564 -18.85 -17.14 32.19
C ASN A 564 -19.39 -18.57 32.19
N ASP A 565 -18.50 -19.52 31.88
CA ASP A 565 -18.50 -20.83 32.53
C ASP A 565 -17.23 -20.98 33.40
N THR A 566 -17.42 -20.72 34.69
CA THR A 566 -16.67 -21.36 35.78
C THR A 566 -17.66 -22.29 36.48
N THR A 567 -17.49 -23.61 36.35
CA THR A 567 -17.36 -24.60 37.46
C THR A 567 -17.58 -26.04 36.97
N GLY A 568 -16.67 -26.95 37.38
CA GLY A 568 -17.01 -28.33 37.77
C GLY A 568 -16.83 -29.44 36.73
N THR A 569 -15.64 -30.03 36.60
CA THR A 569 -15.17 -31.22 37.36
C THR A 569 -13.74 -31.57 36.99
#